data_AF-A0A2V8GZ97-F1
#
_entry.id   AF-A0A2V8GZ97-F1
#
_cell.length_a   1.000
_cell.length_b   1.000
_cell.length_c   1.000
_cell.angle_alpha   90.00
_cell.angle_beta   90.00
_cell.angle_gamma   90.00
#
_symmetry.space_group_name_H-M   'P 1'
#
loop_
_entity.id
_entity.type
_entity.pdbx_description
1 polymer ?
#
loop_
_entity_poly.entity_id
_entity_poly.type
_entity_poly.pdbx_seq_one_letter_code
_entity_poly.pdbx_strand_id
1 'polypeptide(L)'
;MSDVMTKLSETVSDARGTFRARAMARRRRDGSSEGWLEFLPTDSNRSLGCTTPIETMQHDRATMKRWASGLTRDPRRKTTTAK
;
A
#
# COMPACT_ATOMS: atom_id res chain seq x y z
N MET A 1 -14.77 -7.59 4.49
CA MET A 1 -14.04 -7.93 3.25
C MET A 1 -12.99 -6.84 3.02
N SER A 2 -11.76 -7.21 2.65
CA SER A 2 -10.72 -6.24 2.26
C SER A 2 -10.80 -5.96 0.76
N ASP A 3 -10.29 -4.80 0.36
CA ASP A 3 -10.45 -4.25 -0.98
C ASP A 3 -9.14 -3.55 -1.40
N VAL A 4 -8.75 -3.67 -2.66
CA VAL A 4 -7.50 -3.08 -3.17
C VAL A 4 -7.78 -1.62 -3.49
N MET A 5 -7.15 -0.69 -2.76
CA MET A 5 -7.31 0.74 -3.01
C MET A 5 -6.43 1.22 -4.16
N THR A 6 -5.19 0.73 -4.22
CA THR A 6 -4.21 1.12 -5.24
C THR A 6 -3.13 0.05 -5.35
N LYS A 7 -2.71 -0.23 -6.58
CA LYS A 7 -1.50 -1.03 -6.85
C LYS A 7 -0.37 -0.04 -7.15
N LEU A 8 0.76 -0.16 -6.46
CA LEU A 8 1.91 0.70 -6.72
C LEU A 8 2.65 0.15 -7.94
N SER A 9 3.04 1.05 -8.85
CA SER A 9 3.68 0.68 -10.11
C SER A 9 5.16 0.33 -9.93
N GLU A 10 5.83 0.98 -8.97
CA GLU A 10 7.24 0.73 -8.65
C GLU A 10 7.39 -0.54 -7.80
N THR A 11 8.45 -1.30 -8.07
CA THR A 11 8.84 -2.45 -7.27
C THR A 11 9.78 -2.04 -6.15
N VAL A 12 9.69 -2.73 -5.02
CA VAL A 12 10.61 -2.57 -3.89
C VAL A 12 11.42 -3.85 -3.73
N SER A 13 12.74 -3.71 -3.58
CA SER A 13 13.66 -4.85 -3.41
C SER A 13 14.38 -4.78 -2.07
N ASP A 14 14.47 -5.91 -1.39
CA ASP A 14 15.26 -6.10 -0.18
C ASP A 14 16.02 -7.46 -0.22
N ALA A 15 16.72 -7.82 0.86
CA ALA A 15 17.45 -9.08 0.97
C ALA A 15 16.56 -10.34 0.83
N ARG A 16 15.24 -10.19 0.97
CA ARG A 16 14.27 -11.25 0.78
C ARG A 16 13.90 -11.31 -0.71
N GLY A 17 13.78 -10.21 -1.41
CA GLY A 17 13.58 -10.22 -2.86
C GLY A 17 12.86 -8.99 -3.37
N THR A 18 12.26 -9.10 -4.56
CA THR A 18 11.53 -8.01 -5.20
C THR A 18 10.03 -8.19 -5.07
N PHE A 19 9.34 -7.12 -4.72
CA PHE A 19 7.92 -7.10 -4.41
C PHE A 19 7.20 -5.97 -5.13
N ARG A 20 5.93 -6.22 -5.48
CA ARG A 20 4.96 -5.18 -5.82
C ARG A 20 4.09 -4.88 -4.61
N ALA A 21 4.06 -3.61 -4.24
CA ALA A 21 3.23 -3.14 -3.14
C ALA A 21 1.79 -2.83 -3.62
N ARG A 22 0.81 -3.07 -2.76
CA ARG A 22 -0.57 -2.58 -2.92
C ARG A 22 -1.10 -2.03 -1.61
N ALA A 23 -1.83 -0.93 -1.70
CA ALA A 23 -2.59 -0.37 -0.59
C ALA A 23 -3.93 -1.08 -0.49
N MET A 24 -4.21 -1.60 0.69
CA MET A 24 -5.44 -2.31 1.03
C MET A 24 -6.29 -1.48 1.95
N ALA A 25 -7.61 -1.70 1.91
CA ALA A 25 -8.51 -1.18 2.91
C ALA A 25 -9.54 -2.23 3.35
N ARG A 26 -10.01 -2.14 4.58
CA ARG A 26 -11.14 -2.91 5.10
C ARG A 26 -12.07 -1.99 5.86
N ARG A 27 -13.34 -2.02 5.48
CA ARG A 27 -14.41 -1.33 6.22
C ARG A 27 -14.76 -2.10 7.49
N ARG A 28 -14.83 -1.38 8.61
CA ARG A 28 -15.23 -1.87 9.93
C ARG A 28 -16.75 -1.77 10.11
N ARG A 29 -17.25 -2.39 11.18
CA ARG A 29 -18.69 -2.38 11.53
C ARG A 29 -19.20 -0.99 11.91
N ASP A 30 -18.34 -0.16 12.49
CA ASP A 30 -18.61 1.23 12.87
C ASP A 30 -18.65 2.20 11.67
N GLY A 31 -18.45 1.69 10.44
CA GLY A 31 -18.46 2.48 9.22
C GLY A 31 -17.09 3.06 8.82
N SER A 32 -16.14 3.12 9.76
CA SER A 32 -14.75 3.53 9.49
C SER A 32 -14.00 2.47 8.65
N SER A 33 -12.82 2.83 8.15
CA SER A 33 -11.98 1.99 7.31
C SER A 33 -10.55 1.94 7.85
N GLU A 34 -9.95 0.76 7.83
CA GLU A 34 -8.53 0.54 8.15
C GLU A 34 -7.75 0.38 6.85
N GLY A 35 -6.52 0.89 6.80
CA GLY A 35 -5.62 0.75 5.64
C GLY A 35 -4.25 0.19 6.04
N TRP A 36 -3.67 -0.63 5.15
CA TRP A 36 -2.34 -1.25 5.30
C TRP A 36 -1.72 -1.52 3.92
N LEU A 37 -0.45 -1.92 3.90
CA LEU A 37 0.27 -2.33 2.71
C LEU A 37 0.45 -3.85 2.64
N GLU A 38 0.32 -4.38 1.44
CA GLU A 38 0.73 -5.75 1.12
C GLU A 38 1.80 -5.76 0.05
N PHE A 39 2.80 -6.61 0.25
CA PHE A 39 3.93 -6.82 -0.63
C PHE A 39 3.83 -8.20 -1.25
N LEU A 40 3.48 -8.24 -2.53
CA LEU A 40 3.38 -9.47 -3.29
C LEU A 40 4.71 -9.72 -4.01
N PRO A 41 5.34 -10.89 -3.87
CA PRO A 41 6.57 -11.19 -4.60
C PRO A 41 6.32 -11.12 -6.10
N THR A 42 7.30 -10.60 -6.84
CA THR A 42 7.23 -10.58 -8.31
C THR A 42 7.65 -11.92 -8.92
N ASP A 43 8.41 -12.72 -8.17
CA ASP A 43 8.77 -14.08 -8.54
C ASP A 43 7.66 -15.06 -8.11
N SER A 44 7.11 -15.78 -9.08
CA SER A 44 6.05 -16.77 -8.89
C SER A 44 6.49 -17.99 -8.07
N ASN A 45 7.79 -18.27 -7.96
CA ASN A 45 8.30 -19.34 -7.10
C ASN A 45 8.28 -18.96 -5.61
N ARG A 46 7.95 -17.72 -5.28
CA ARG A 46 7.88 -17.24 -3.90
C ARG A 46 6.44 -17.10 -3.47
N SER A 47 6.03 -17.93 -2.52
CA SER A 47 4.63 -17.98 -2.08
C SER A 47 4.29 -16.99 -0.98
N LEU A 48 5.27 -16.49 -0.22
CA LEU A 48 5.00 -15.64 0.93
C LEU A 48 5.06 -14.15 0.56
N GLY A 49 3.88 -13.54 0.47
CA GLY A 49 3.75 -12.09 0.59
C GLY A 49 3.94 -11.62 2.03
N CYS A 50 4.17 -10.32 2.22
CA CYS A 50 4.25 -9.72 3.55
C CYS A 50 3.20 -8.61 3.66
N THR A 51 2.67 -8.41 4.86
CA THR A 51 1.72 -7.32 5.13
C THR A 51 2.24 -6.47 6.27
N THR A 52 1.97 -5.17 6.24
CA THR A 52 2.20 -4.30 7.38
C THR A 52 1.08 -4.45 8.41
N PRO A 53 1.28 -3.97 9.65
CA PRO A 53 0.16 -3.61 10.51
C PRO A 53 -0.74 -2.54 9.87
N ILE A 54 -1.84 -2.22 10.54
CA ILE A 54 -2.70 -1.09 10.16
C ILE A 54 -1.91 0.21 10.24
N GLU A 55 -1.80 0.92 9.14
CA GLU A 55 -1.09 2.20 9.04
C GLU A 55 -2.01 3.40 9.21
N THR A 56 -3.30 3.23 8.88
CA THR A 56 -4.26 4.33 8.97
C THR A 56 -5.66 3.85 9.32
N MET A 57 -6.41 4.72 9.99
CA MET A 57 -7.85 4.60 10.21
C MET A 57 -8.53 5.86 9.68
N GLN A 58 -9.54 5.68 8.83
CA GLN A 58 -10.24 6.78 8.16
C GLN A 58 -11.75 6.63 8.35
N HIS A 59 -12.46 7.75 8.48
CA HIS A 59 -13.91 7.75 8.72
C HIS A 59 -14.71 7.32 7.49
N ASP A 60 -14.21 7.57 6.29
CA ASP A 60 -14.92 7.30 5.04
C ASP A 60 -13.99 6.81 3.92
N ARG A 61 -14.60 6.25 2.86
CA ARG A 61 -13.89 5.67 1.72
C ARG A 61 -13.18 6.74 0.86
N ALA A 62 -13.68 7.97 0.79
CA ALA A 62 -13.04 9.03 0.01
C ALA A 62 -11.73 9.48 0.66
N THR A 63 -11.72 9.61 1.99
CA THR A 63 -10.50 9.92 2.76
C THR A 63 -9.51 8.76 2.68
N MET A 64 -9.99 7.51 2.72
CA MET A 64 -9.13 6.32 2.48
C MET A 64 -8.51 6.32 1.07
N LYS A 65 -9.25 6.70 0.03
CA LYS A 65 -8.70 6.85 -1.33
C LYS A 65 -7.62 7.94 -1.41
N ARG A 66 -7.79 9.05 -0.68
CA ARG A 66 -6.79 10.12 -0.62
C ARG A 66 -5.49 9.61 0.02
N TRP A 67 -5.57 8.90 1.14
CA TRP A 67 -4.41 8.22 1.74
C TRP A 67 -3.72 7.31 0.72
N ALA A 68 -4.47 6.42 0.06
CA ALA A 68 -3.91 5.49 -0.93
C ALA A 68 -3.25 6.20 -2.11
N SER A 69 -3.83 7.31 -2.59
CA SER A 69 -3.23 8.10 -3.68
C SER A 69 -1.91 8.76 -3.28
N GLY A 70 -1.76 9.15 -2.00
CA GLY A 70 -0.54 9.75 -1.47
C GLY A 70 0.65 8.78 -1.40
N LEU A 71 0.40 7.47 -1.53
CA LEU A 71 1.44 6.43 -1.59
C LEU A 71 2.03 6.27 -2.99
N THR A 72 1.44 6.91 -4.00
CA THR A 72 1.98 6.93 -5.35
C THR A 72 2.92 8.12 -5.51
N ARG A 73 3.99 7.92 -6.28
CA ARG A 73 4.92 9.00 -6.61
C ARG A 73 4.19 10.03 -7.45
N ASP A 74 4.01 11.25 -6.92
CA ASP A 74 3.64 12.39 -7.76
C ASP A 74 4.87 12.76 -8.60
N PRO A 75 4.82 12.66 -9.94
CA PRO A 75 5.95 12.98 -10.82
C PRO A 75 6.43 14.43 -10.69
N ARG A 76 5.63 15.32 -10.06
CA ARG A 76 5.99 16.73 -9.79
C ARG A 76 6.72 16.93 -8.46
N ARG A 77 6.77 15.91 -7.60
CA ARG A 77 7.45 15.98 -6.30
C ARG A 77 8.93 15.66 -6.50
N LYS A 78 9.77 16.71 -6.58
CA LYS A 78 11.23 16.53 -6.60
C LYS A 78 11.65 15.81 -5.31
N THR A 79 12.10 14.58 -5.43
CA THR A 79 12.75 13.86 -4.32
C THR A 79 14.13 14.47 -4.14
N THR A 80 14.27 15.37 -3.17
CA THR A 80 15.59 15.80 -2.70
C THR A 80 16.21 14.61 -1.96
N THR A 81 17.01 13.82 -2.67
CA THR A 81 17.93 12.87 -2.04
C THR A 81 19.02 13.71 -1.37
N ALA A 82 18.98 13.79 -0.03
CA ALA A 82 20.11 14.33 0.73
C ALA A 82 21.29 13.36 0.60
N LYS A 83 22.45 13.93 0.29
CA LYS A 83 23.73 13.23 0.08
C LYS A 83 24.43 12.96 1.41
#